data_AF-A0A1Q6KCF4-F1
#
_entry.id   AF-A0A1Q6KCF4-F1
#
_cell.length_a   1.000
_cell.length_b   1.000
_cell.length_c   1.000
_cell.angle_alpha   90.00
_cell.angle_beta   90.00
_cell.angle_gamma   90.00
#
_symmetry.space_group_name_H-M   'P 1'
#
loop_
_entity.id
_entity.type
_entity.pdbx_description
1 polymer ?
#
loop_
_entity_poly.entity_id
_entity_poly.type
_entity_poly.pdbx_seq_one_letter_code
_entity_poly.pdbx_strand_id
1 'polypeptide(L)'
;MARKENLVKALFILACLSILDLTRKFSVGGSMSSSMTGFMSICYILATIEVMTFIMAAIMDSRDFREYEIGFKKLKDLQRKWSDAYFKNETEKITGIEDEISQTANYLLEMGFEFISTSRFGTRRNDSINEMVVETRKILESLGTDENL
;
A
#
# COMPACT_ATOMS: atom_id res chain seq x y z
N MET A 1 6.47 8.62 -12.04
CA MET A 1 5.64 7.45 -11.64
C MET A 1 4.28 7.41 -12.34
N ALA A 2 3.47 8.49 -12.31
CA ALA A 2 2.13 8.54 -12.92
C ALA A 2 2.03 8.08 -14.40
N ARG A 3 3.00 8.41 -15.25
CA ARG A 3 3.02 7.96 -16.66
C ARG A 3 3.14 6.44 -16.80
N LYS A 4 3.90 5.78 -15.93
CA LYS A 4 4.12 4.33 -15.98
C LYS A 4 2.87 3.57 -15.53
N GLU A 5 2.20 4.08 -14.49
CA GLU A 5 0.93 3.53 -13.98
C GLU A 5 -0.21 3.68 -15.00
N ASN A 6 -0.32 4.85 -15.65
CA ASN A 6 -1.31 5.08 -16.70
C ASN A 6 -1.06 4.21 -17.94
N LEU A 7 0.20 3.95 -18.27
CA LEU A 7 0.56 3.04 -19.38
C LEU A 7 0.14 1.60 -19.08
N VAL A 8 0.38 1.10 -17.86
CA VAL A 8 -0.01 -0.25 -17.45
C VAL A 8 -1.54 -0.39 -17.45
N LYS A 9 -2.27 0.60 -16.92
CA LYS A 9 -3.75 0.61 -16.98
C LYS A 9 -4.28 0.63 -18.42
N ALA A 10 -3.68 1.44 -19.29
CA ALA A 10 -4.06 1.49 -20.69
C ALA A 10 -3.77 0.19 -21.43
N LEU A 11 -2.62 -0.45 -21.18
CA LEU A 11 -2.25 -1.75 -21.74
C LEU A 11 -3.19 -2.85 -21.25
N PHE A 12 -3.56 -2.86 -19.98
CA PHE A 12 -4.53 -3.80 -19.42
C PHE A 12 -5.91 -3.63 -20.07
N ILE A 13 -6.40 -2.39 -20.20
CA ILE A 13 -7.68 -2.10 -20.88
C ILE A 13 -7.63 -2.55 -22.35
N LEU A 14 -6.54 -2.25 -23.06
CA LEU A 14 -6.36 -2.69 -24.46
C LEU A 14 -6.29 -4.22 -24.57
N ALA A 15 -5.65 -4.91 -23.63
CA ALA A 15 -5.62 -6.36 -23.56
C ALA A 15 -7.02 -6.94 -23.32
N CYS A 16 -7.78 -6.39 -22.36
CA CYS A 16 -9.17 -6.78 -22.10
C CYS A 16 -10.08 -6.54 -23.33
N LEU A 17 -9.94 -5.41 -24.01
CA LEU A 17 -10.69 -5.09 -25.22
C LEU A 17 -10.32 -6.04 -26.38
N SER A 18 -9.05 -6.41 -26.51
CA SER A 18 -8.58 -7.36 -27.52
C SER A 18 -9.12 -8.77 -27.26
N ILE A 19 -9.16 -9.19 -25.99
CA ILE A 19 -9.78 -10.45 -25.58
C ILE A 19 -11.27 -10.43 -25.90
N LEU A 20 -12.01 -9.38 -25.52
CA LEU A 20 -13.44 -9.24 -25.77
C LEU A 20 -13.79 -9.22 -27.27
N ASP A 21 -13.02 -8.53 -28.11
CA ASP A 21 -13.23 -8.51 -29.56
C ASP A 21 -13.01 -9.91 -30.17
N LEU A 22 -12.01 -10.65 -29.69
CA LEU A 22 -11.82 -12.03 -30.11
C LEU A 22 -12.93 -12.95 -29.61
N THR A 23 -13.36 -12.84 -28.34
CA THR A 23 -14.49 -13.61 -27.80
C THR A 23 -15.77 -13.35 -28.59
N ARG A 24 -15.98 -12.12 -29.05
CA ARG A 24 -17.10 -11.77 -29.96
C ARG A 24 -16.97 -12.49 -31.30
N LYS A 25 -15.77 -12.54 -31.90
CA LYS A 25 -15.54 -13.29 -33.15
C LYS A 25 -15.75 -14.81 -32.98
N PHE A 26 -15.43 -15.35 -31.80
CA PHE A 26 -15.76 -16.74 -31.43
C PHE A 26 -17.27 -16.99 -31.33
N SER A 27 -18.00 -16.09 -30.66
CA SER A 27 -19.45 -16.19 -30.46
C SER A 27 -20.25 -16.20 -31.77
N VAL A 28 -19.70 -15.67 -32.87
CA VAL A 28 -20.38 -15.56 -34.17
C VAL A 28 -20.08 -16.77 -35.09
N GLY A 29 -19.39 -17.82 -34.60
CA GLY A 29 -19.42 -19.16 -35.21
C GLY A 29 -18.37 -19.45 -36.30
N GLY A 30 -17.24 -18.73 -36.32
CA GLY A 30 -16.13 -19.05 -37.22
C GLY A 30 -15.33 -20.29 -36.77
N SER A 31 -15.16 -21.29 -37.64
CA SER A 31 -14.31 -22.46 -37.37
C SER A 31 -12.83 -22.06 -37.32
N MET A 32 -12.23 -22.04 -36.13
CA MET A 32 -10.80 -21.78 -35.94
C MET A 32 -9.98 -23.06 -36.01
N SER A 33 -8.74 -22.98 -36.53
CA SER A 33 -7.81 -24.10 -36.48
C SER A 33 -7.48 -24.48 -35.03
N SER A 34 -7.20 -25.76 -34.77
CA SER A 34 -6.82 -26.27 -33.44
C SER A 34 -5.65 -25.50 -32.80
N SER A 35 -4.72 -25.00 -33.62
CA SER A 35 -3.60 -24.16 -33.18
C SER A 35 -4.04 -22.81 -32.61
N MET A 36 -5.07 -22.20 -33.19
CA MET A 36 -5.58 -20.89 -32.78
C MET A 36 -6.39 -21.00 -31.48
N THR A 37 -7.13 -22.10 -31.30
CA THR A 37 -7.80 -22.43 -30.02
C THR A 37 -6.79 -22.64 -28.90
N GLY A 38 -5.67 -23.33 -29.16
CA GLY A 38 -4.59 -23.51 -28.19
C GLY A 38 -3.96 -22.19 -27.72
N PHE A 39 -3.64 -21.29 -28.68
CA PHE A 39 -3.12 -19.96 -28.35
C PHE A 39 -4.10 -19.15 -27.50
N MET A 40 -5.40 -19.23 -27.81
CA MET A 40 -6.42 -18.48 -27.07
C MET A 40 -6.59 -18.95 -25.64
N SER A 41 -6.55 -20.27 -25.40
CA SER A 41 -6.56 -20.82 -24.05
C SER A 41 -5.38 -20.29 -23.23
N ILE A 42 -4.18 -20.17 -23.82
CA ILE A 42 -3.00 -19.60 -23.15
C ILE A 42 -3.23 -18.12 -22.82
N CYS A 43 -3.78 -17.32 -23.75
CA CYS A 43 -4.10 -15.92 -23.49
C CYS A 43 -5.11 -15.72 -22.35
N TYR A 44 -6.16 -16.54 -22.28
CA TYR A 44 -7.13 -16.48 -21.17
C TYR A 44 -6.50 -16.87 -19.83
N ILE A 45 -5.62 -17.87 -19.80
CA ILE A 45 -4.89 -18.27 -18.59
C ILE A 45 -4.01 -17.12 -18.11
N LEU A 46 -3.22 -16.52 -19.01
CA LEU A 46 -2.36 -15.38 -18.67
C LEU A 46 -3.16 -14.17 -18.17
N ALA A 47 -4.28 -13.84 -18.83
CA ALA A 47 -5.16 -12.76 -18.39
C ALA A 47 -5.77 -13.04 -17.01
N THR A 48 -6.15 -14.29 -16.74
CA THR A 48 -6.68 -14.69 -15.42
C THR A 48 -5.61 -14.57 -14.33
N ILE A 49 -4.36 -14.98 -14.62
CA ILE A 49 -3.23 -14.81 -13.70
C ILE A 49 -2.99 -13.32 -13.42
N GLU A 50 -2.99 -12.49 -14.46
CA GLU A 50 -2.80 -11.05 -14.31
C GLU A 50 -3.89 -10.42 -13.42
N VAL A 51 -5.16 -10.73 -13.68
CA VAL A 51 -6.28 -10.27 -12.84
C VAL A 51 -6.13 -10.73 -11.40
N MET A 52 -5.78 -12.00 -11.16
CA MET A 52 -5.60 -12.52 -9.80
C MET A 52 -4.43 -11.84 -9.08
N THR A 53 -3.31 -11.60 -9.77
CA THR A 53 -2.17 -10.86 -9.19
C THR A 53 -2.53 -9.42 -8.86
N PHE A 54 -3.33 -8.77 -9.69
CA PHE A 54 -3.82 -7.41 -9.44
C PHE A 54 -4.75 -7.36 -8.22
N ILE A 55 -5.69 -8.31 -8.11
CA ILE A 55 -6.60 -8.42 -6.95
C ILE A 55 -5.81 -8.66 -5.66
N MET A 56 -4.85 -9.61 -5.68
CA MET A 56 -4.01 -9.86 -4.49
C MET A 56 -3.21 -8.63 -4.09
N ALA A 57 -2.59 -7.93 -5.05
CA ALA A 57 -1.85 -6.70 -4.76
C ALA A 57 -2.76 -5.62 -4.17
N ALA A 58 -3.99 -5.46 -4.66
CA ALA A 58 -4.95 -4.51 -4.11
C ALA A 58 -5.39 -4.87 -2.68
N ILE A 59 -5.56 -6.16 -2.38
CA ILE A 59 -5.89 -6.65 -1.04
C ILE A 59 -4.73 -6.37 -0.08
N MET A 60 -3.49 -6.70 -0.47
CA MET A 60 -2.30 -6.44 0.34
C MET A 60 -2.14 -4.94 0.62
N ASP A 61 -2.19 -4.10 -0.40
CA ASP A 61 -2.12 -2.63 -0.25
C ASP A 61 -3.22 -2.09 0.69
N SER A 62 -4.44 -2.63 0.62
CA SER A 62 -5.51 -2.24 1.54
C SER A 62 -5.30 -2.68 2.99
N ARG A 63 -4.66 -3.85 3.18
CA ARG A 63 -4.35 -4.40 4.49
C ARG A 63 -3.22 -3.60 5.13
N ASP A 64 -2.15 -3.36 4.39
CA ASP A 64 -0.97 -2.63 4.85
C ASP A 64 -1.35 -1.18 5.21
N PHE A 65 -2.18 -0.53 4.39
CA PHE A 65 -2.72 0.80 4.71
C PHE A 65 -3.51 0.81 6.02
N ARG A 66 -4.37 -0.20 6.25
CA ARG A 66 -5.17 -0.29 7.48
C ARG A 66 -4.30 -0.58 8.70
N GLU A 67 -3.30 -1.43 8.56
CA GLU A 67 -2.33 -1.73 9.62
C GLU A 67 -1.55 -0.46 10.00
N TYR A 68 -1.16 0.33 9.00
CA TYR A 68 -0.56 1.64 9.18
C TYR A 68 -1.46 2.60 9.98
N GLU A 69 -2.72 2.76 9.57
CA GLU A 69 -3.68 3.63 10.27
C GLU A 69 -3.87 3.23 11.74
N ILE A 70 -3.94 1.93 12.02
CA ILE A 70 -4.09 1.40 13.39
C ILE A 70 -2.85 1.72 14.21
N GLY A 71 -1.66 1.46 13.67
CA GLY A 71 -0.40 1.75 14.36
C GLY A 71 -0.23 3.24 14.60
N PHE A 72 -0.57 4.08 13.62
CA PHE A 72 -0.50 5.53 13.75
C PHE A 72 -1.46 6.06 14.82
N LYS A 73 -2.67 5.52 14.91
CA LYS A 73 -3.60 5.84 15.99
C LYS A 73 -3.03 5.47 17.36
N LYS A 74 -2.42 4.29 17.48
CA LYS A 74 -1.73 3.87 18.70
C LYS A 74 -0.60 4.84 19.07
N LEU A 75 0.18 5.32 18.10
CA LEU A 75 1.23 6.30 18.32
C LEU A 75 0.68 7.61 18.90
N LYS A 76 -0.42 8.14 18.35
CA LYS A 76 -1.07 9.35 18.91
C LYS A 76 -1.58 9.12 20.34
N ASP A 77 -2.13 7.95 20.63
CA ASP A 77 -2.59 7.59 21.97
C ASP A 77 -1.42 7.53 22.96
N LEU A 78 -0.26 7.00 22.54
CA LEU A 78 0.96 6.99 23.34
C LEU A 78 1.50 8.41 23.57
N GLN A 79 1.56 9.24 22.53
CA GLN A 79 1.97 10.64 22.64
C GLN A 79 1.09 11.40 23.64
N ARG A 80 -0.22 11.17 23.62
CA ARG A 80 -1.15 11.77 24.58
C ARG A 80 -0.87 11.30 26.01
N LYS A 81 -0.64 10.00 26.22
CA LYS A 81 -0.28 9.45 27.54
C LYS A 81 1.03 10.02 28.05
N TRP A 82 2.03 10.16 27.17
CA TRP A 82 3.32 10.78 27.50
C TRP A 82 3.12 12.22 27.96
N SER A 83 2.36 13.02 27.19
CA SER A 83 2.03 14.40 27.56
C SER A 83 1.33 14.47 28.93
N ASP A 84 0.33 13.61 29.17
CA ASP A 84 -0.39 13.57 30.45
C ASP A 84 0.54 13.19 31.62
N ALA A 85 1.45 12.23 31.42
CA ALA A 85 2.42 11.81 32.43
C ALA A 85 3.47 12.89 32.71
N TYR A 86 3.91 13.61 31.67
CA TYR A 86 4.83 14.75 31.76
C TYR A 86 4.24 15.85 32.64
N PHE A 87 3.00 16.27 32.40
CA PHE A 87 2.34 17.30 33.22
C PHE A 87 2.04 16.85 34.66
N LYS A 88 1.92 15.54 34.90
CA LYS A 88 1.73 14.96 36.23
C LYS A 88 3.04 14.64 36.96
N ASN A 89 4.19 14.88 36.32
CA ASN A 89 5.53 14.63 36.87
C ASN A 89 5.78 13.15 37.25
N GLU A 90 5.19 12.21 36.50
CA GLU A 90 5.31 10.77 36.72
C GLU A 90 6.53 10.18 36.00
N THR A 91 7.74 10.54 36.42
CA THR A 91 9.02 10.27 35.71
C THR A 91 9.27 8.81 35.32
N GLU A 92 8.94 7.83 36.17
CA GLU A 92 9.11 6.40 35.82
C GLU A 92 8.15 5.91 34.72
N LYS A 93 6.97 6.53 34.59
CA LYS A 93 6.03 6.20 33.51
C LYS A 93 6.42 6.87 32.21
N ILE A 94 7.07 8.03 32.28
CA ILE A 94 7.51 8.79 31.10
C ILE A 94 8.51 7.97 30.29
N THR A 95 9.56 7.44 30.92
CA THR A 95 10.61 6.67 30.22
C THR A 95 10.06 5.42 29.52
N GLY A 96 9.17 4.67 30.18
CA GLY A 96 8.52 3.50 29.56
C GLY A 96 7.64 3.87 28.36
N ILE A 97 6.96 5.02 28.41
CA ILE A 97 6.14 5.48 27.28
C ILE A 97 7.03 6.00 26.14
N GLU A 98 8.17 6.65 26.43
CA GLU A 98 9.14 7.11 25.43
C GLU A 98 9.73 5.96 24.61
N ASP A 99 10.07 4.85 25.28
CA ASP A 99 10.55 3.63 24.61
C ASP A 99 9.47 3.04 23.69
N GLU A 100 8.21 2.95 24.17
CA GLU A 100 7.09 2.47 23.36
C GLU A 100 6.77 3.38 22.16
N ILE A 101 6.86 4.71 22.34
CA ILE A 101 6.71 5.68 21.25
C ILE A 101 7.82 5.47 20.23
N SER A 102 9.08 5.37 20.67
CA SER A 102 10.23 5.23 19.77
C SER A 102 10.16 3.94 18.95
N GLN A 103 9.83 2.81 19.57
CA GLN A 103 9.63 1.54 18.86
C GLN A 103 8.48 1.62 17.86
N THR A 104 7.34 2.16 18.28
CA THR A 104 6.14 2.25 17.42
C THR A 104 6.38 3.23 16.25
N ALA A 105 7.02 4.36 16.50
CA ALA A 105 7.35 5.36 15.49
C ALA A 105 8.33 4.79 14.44
N ASN A 106 9.41 4.14 14.87
CA ASN A 106 10.39 3.56 13.94
C ASN A 106 9.77 2.47 13.06
N TYR A 107 8.93 1.60 13.63
CA TYR A 107 8.18 0.60 12.87
C TYR A 107 7.25 1.25 11.82
N LEU A 108 6.54 2.32 12.20
CA LEU A 108 5.68 3.07 11.27
C LEU A 108 6.47 3.84 10.21
N LEU A 109 7.67 4.32 10.50
CA LEU A 109 8.50 4.96 9.48
C LEU A 109 8.96 3.95 8.44
N GLU A 110 9.43 2.77 8.88
CA GLU A 110 9.85 1.68 7.99
C GLU A 110 8.71 1.22 7.07
N MET A 111 7.55 0.89 7.65
CA MET A 111 6.36 0.48 6.89
C MET A 111 5.89 1.58 5.93
N GLY A 112 5.98 2.85 6.34
CA GLY A 112 5.51 3.98 5.55
C GLY A 112 6.36 4.17 4.31
N PHE A 113 7.69 4.09 4.45
CA PHE A 113 8.61 4.15 3.32
C PHE A 113 8.45 2.95 2.38
N GLU A 114 8.27 1.75 2.92
CA GLU A 114 8.01 0.56 2.10
C GLU A 114 6.70 0.73 1.31
N PHE A 115 5.62 1.18 1.95
CA PHE A 115 4.34 1.42 1.29
C PHE A 115 4.46 2.46 0.18
N ILE A 116 5.06 3.62 0.45
CA ILE A 116 5.20 4.70 -0.55
C ILE A 116 6.04 4.24 -1.74
N SER A 117 7.07 3.43 -1.51
CA SER A 117 7.97 2.96 -2.57
C SER A 117 7.39 1.82 -3.41
N THR A 118 6.51 1.00 -2.85
CA THR A 118 5.97 -0.22 -3.49
C THR A 118 4.52 -0.10 -3.94
N SER A 119 3.75 0.88 -3.43
CA SER A 119 2.33 0.99 -3.74
C SER A 119 2.09 1.21 -5.23
N ARG A 120 1.29 0.31 -5.81
CA ARG A 120 0.83 0.38 -7.20
C ARG A 120 -0.46 1.19 -7.35
N PHE A 121 -1.01 1.72 -6.26
CA PHE A 121 -2.38 2.21 -6.21
C PHE A 121 -2.50 3.61 -5.62
N GLY A 122 -2.79 4.59 -6.48
CA GLY A 122 -3.50 5.83 -6.13
C GLY A 122 -2.71 6.86 -5.30
N THR A 123 -2.51 8.04 -5.88
CA THR A 123 -1.78 9.16 -5.25
C THR A 123 -2.36 9.59 -3.90
N ARG A 124 -3.68 9.57 -3.70
CA ARG A 124 -4.32 10.02 -2.45
C ARG A 124 -3.94 9.20 -1.20
N ARG A 125 -3.77 7.87 -1.32
CA ARG A 125 -3.34 7.06 -0.17
C ARG A 125 -1.88 7.31 0.17
N ASN A 126 -1.05 7.47 -0.87
CA ASN A 126 0.35 7.86 -0.68
C ASN A 126 0.48 9.24 -0.05
N ASP A 127 -0.38 10.20 -0.42
CA ASP A 127 -0.41 11.52 0.20
C ASP A 127 -0.76 11.42 1.70
N SER A 128 -1.78 10.63 2.05
CA SER A 128 -2.15 10.39 3.44
C SER A 128 -1.05 9.68 4.25
N ILE A 129 -0.40 8.66 3.69
CA ILE A 129 0.75 8.01 4.36
C ILE A 129 1.93 8.96 4.47
N ASN A 130 2.22 9.79 3.46
CA ASN A 130 3.26 10.82 3.56
C ASN A 130 2.98 11.79 4.72
N GLU A 131 1.73 12.25 4.87
CA GLU A 131 1.34 13.09 6.00
C GLU A 131 1.56 12.40 7.34
N MET A 132 1.17 11.12 7.46
CA MET A 132 1.35 10.35 8.69
C MET A 132 2.84 10.05 8.98
N VAL A 133 3.67 9.82 7.96
CA VAL A 133 5.13 9.66 8.10
C VAL A 133 5.76 10.95 8.63
N VAL A 134 5.36 12.09 8.07
CA VAL A 134 5.84 13.41 8.53
C VAL A 134 5.41 13.67 9.97
N GLU A 135 4.17 13.37 10.34
CA GLU A 135 3.69 13.53 11.70
C GLU A 135 4.39 12.56 12.67
N THR A 136 4.61 11.30 12.27
CA THR A 136 5.37 10.30 13.04
C THR A 136 6.79 10.79 13.34
N ARG A 137 7.47 11.36 12.34
CA ARG A 137 8.81 11.92 12.52
C ARG A 137 8.80 13.08 13.53
N LYS A 138 7.84 14.00 13.43
CA LYS A 138 7.71 15.11 14.40
C LYS A 138 7.48 14.61 15.82
N ILE A 139 6.71 13.53 16.01
CA ILE A 139 6.50 12.92 17.32
C ILE A 139 7.83 12.38 17.87
N LEU A 140 8.60 11.68 17.04
CA LEU A 140 9.91 11.15 17.43
C LEU A 140 10.89 12.28 17.77
N GLU A 141 11.02 13.29 16.90
CA GLU A 141 11.86 14.48 17.12
C GLU A 141 11.50 15.21 18.42
N SER A 142 10.21 15.27 18.78
CA SER A 142 9.74 15.92 20.00
C SER A 142 10.19 15.23 21.30
N LEU A 143 10.61 13.98 21.22
CA LEU A 143 11.19 13.24 22.36
C LEU A 143 12.70 13.51 22.53
N GLY A 144 13.33 14.27 21.62
CA GLY A 144 14.78 14.55 21.69
C GLY A 144 15.67 13.39 21.23
N THR A 145 15.12 12.39 20.53
CA THR A 145 15.86 11.20 20.05
C THR A 145 16.55 11.37 18.70
N ASP A 146 16.66 12.60 18.18
CA ASP A 146 17.25 12.89 16.87
C ASP A 146 18.78 13.07 16.94
N GLU A 147 19.47 12.14 17.60
CA GLU A 147 20.90 11.92 17.37
C GLU A 147 21.05 10.66 16.49
N ASN A 148 21.11 10.89 15.17
CA ASN A 148 21.49 9.96 14.09
C ASN A 148 20.36 9.24 13.33
N LEU A 149 19.78 9.93 12.34
CA LEU A 149 19.27 9.32 11.10
C LEU A 149 19.69 10.15 9.88
#